data_AF-A0A9D8E3C4-F1
#
_entry.id   AF-A0A9D8E3C4-F1
#
_cell.length_a   1.000
_cell.length_b   1.000
_cell.length_c   1.000
_cell.angle_alpha   90.00
_cell.angle_beta   90.00
_cell.angle_gamma   90.00
#
_symmetry.space_group_name_H-M   'P 1'
#
loop_
_entity.id
_entity.type
_entity.pdbx_description
1 polymer ?
#
loop_
_entity_poly.entity_id
_entity_poly.type
_entity_poly.pdbx_seq_one_letter_code
_entity_poly.pdbx_strand_id
1 'polypeptide(L)'
;MEEAGRGVIFVGGAPRSGTTVAHAIICTSPRVNGYVAESSFLTYYFRALVAGLRQFDNHTRSFFAHRSHFERFARGMVRHALDRVAVNVGSPEILALKDPLMTPIFPMLSPLYPAFKFVVTVRHPLDVYRSRRAVM
;
A
#
# COMPACT_ATOMS: atom_id res chain seq x y z
N MET A 1 14.45 -13.92 -13.36
CA MET A 1 13.15 -14.00 -14.07
C MET A 1 12.22 -12.99 -13.44
N GLU A 2 12.07 -11.86 -14.10
CA GLU A 2 11.14 -10.80 -13.70
C GLU A 2 9.78 -11.21 -14.27
N GLU A 3 8.92 -11.81 -13.44
CA GLU A 3 7.53 -12.05 -13.83
C GLU A 3 6.94 -10.67 -14.15
N ALA A 4 6.36 -10.52 -15.34
CA ALA A 4 5.56 -9.36 -15.73
C ALA A 4 4.30 -9.33 -14.86
N GLY A 5 4.47 -8.93 -13.59
CA GLY A 5 3.42 -8.84 -12.61
C GLY A 5 2.50 -7.66 -12.90
N ARG A 6 1.24 -7.79 -12.48
CA ARG A 6 0.25 -6.70 -12.58
C ARG A 6 0.81 -5.40 -11.98
N GLY A 7 0.45 -4.26 -12.54
CA GLY A 7 0.81 -2.97 -11.96
C GLY A 7 0.09 -2.78 -10.62
N VAL A 8 0.74 -2.18 -9.63
CA VAL A 8 0.09 -1.84 -8.35
C VAL A 8 0.33 -0.37 -8.03
N ILE A 9 -0.75 0.35 -7.74
CA ILE A 9 -0.74 1.76 -7.35
C ILE A 9 -1.30 1.88 -5.93
N PHE A 10 -0.53 2.49 -5.04
CA PHE A 10 -1.01 2.89 -3.72
C PHE A 10 -1.23 4.40 -3.67
N VAL A 11 -2.45 4.81 -3.33
CA VAL A 11 -2.81 6.20 -3.08
C VAL A 11 -2.72 6.48 -1.58
N GLY A 12 -1.94 7.48 -1.22
CA GLY A 12 -1.73 7.97 0.14
C GLY A 12 -1.78 9.49 0.21
N GLY A 13 -1.54 10.02 1.39
CA GLY A 13 -1.64 11.40 1.79
C GLY A 13 -2.12 11.48 3.25
N ALA A 14 -2.14 12.67 3.84
CA ALA A 14 -2.81 12.85 5.12
C ALA A 14 -4.33 12.58 4.96
N PRO A 15 -5.04 12.02 5.96
CA PRO A 15 -6.50 12.02 5.93
C PRO A 15 -7.03 13.44 5.63
N ARG A 16 -8.05 13.56 4.78
CA ARG A 16 -8.62 14.86 4.31
C ARG A 16 -7.77 15.67 3.32
N SER A 17 -6.68 15.09 2.79
CA SER A 17 -5.85 15.73 1.75
C SER A 17 -6.31 15.46 0.30
N GLY A 18 -7.45 14.79 0.09
CA GLY A 18 -7.97 14.49 -1.25
C GLY A 18 -7.65 13.09 -1.78
N THR A 19 -7.13 12.20 -0.94
CA THR A 19 -6.81 10.80 -1.31
C THR A 19 -7.97 10.05 -1.97
N THR A 20 -9.21 10.24 -1.48
CA THR A 20 -10.41 9.64 -2.09
C THR A 20 -10.66 10.15 -3.51
N VAL A 21 -10.48 11.45 -3.76
CA VAL A 21 -10.66 12.04 -5.09
C VAL A 21 -9.58 11.54 -6.05
N ALA A 22 -8.31 11.54 -5.61
CA ALA A 22 -7.20 11.01 -6.42
C ALA A 22 -7.41 9.54 -6.79
N HIS A 23 -7.84 8.71 -5.82
CA HIS A 23 -8.14 7.30 -6.08
C HIS A 23 -9.32 7.13 -7.04
N ALA A 24 -10.39 7.91 -6.88
CA ALA A 24 -11.54 7.89 -7.80
C ALA A 24 -11.13 8.25 -9.24
N ILE A 25 -10.30 9.29 -9.42
CA ILE A 25 -9.78 9.70 -10.73
C ILE A 25 -8.97 8.55 -11.37
N ILE A 26 -8.08 7.91 -10.60
CA ILE A 26 -7.27 6.78 -11.08
C ILE A 26 -8.16 5.61 -11.53
N CYS A 27 -9.24 5.34 -10.80
CA CYS A 27 -10.19 4.26 -11.11
C CYS A 27 -11.10 4.55 -12.32
N THR A 28 -10.98 5.72 -12.97
CA THR A 28 -11.70 6.00 -14.23
C THR A 28 -11.04 5.35 -15.44
N SER A 29 -9.78 4.92 -15.31
CA SER A 29 -9.08 4.21 -16.38
C SER A 29 -9.64 2.79 -16.58
N PRO A 30 -9.89 2.34 -17.82
CA PRO A 30 -10.36 0.98 -18.08
C PRO A 30 -9.33 -0.12 -17.74
N ARG A 31 -8.07 0.26 -17.47
CA ARG A 31 -6.98 -0.67 -17.08
C ARG A 31 -6.90 -0.89 -15.58
N VAL A 32 -7.61 -0.10 -14.79
CA VAL A 32 -7.59 -0.11 -13.33
C VAL A 32 -8.88 -0.73 -12.79
N ASN A 33 -8.87 -1.30 -11.58
CA ASN A 33 -10.11 -1.69 -10.93
C ASN A 33 -11.08 -0.50 -10.76
N GLY A 34 -12.37 -0.81 -10.66
CA GLY A 34 -13.37 0.15 -10.20
C GLY A 34 -13.05 0.66 -8.79
N TYR A 35 -13.70 1.76 -8.41
CA TYR A 35 -13.51 2.37 -7.09
C TYR A 35 -13.81 1.38 -5.97
N VAL A 36 -12.88 1.28 -5.00
CA VAL A 36 -12.99 0.41 -3.84
C VAL A 36 -12.76 1.18 -2.54
N ALA A 37 -13.26 0.62 -1.44
CA ALA A 37 -13.09 1.17 -0.11
C ALA A 37 -11.60 1.20 0.33
N GLU A 38 -11.36 1.83 1.48
CA GLU A 38 -10.00 1.91 2.05
C GLU A 38 -9.44 0.53 2.38
N SER A 39 -8.19 0.33 1.99
CA SER A 39 -7.46 -0.94 2.15
C SER A 39 -6.75 -1.04 3.50
N SER A 40 -7.42 -0.67 4.60
CA SER A 40 -6.79 -0.54 5.92
C SER A 40 -6.14 -1.83 6.43
N PHE A 41 -6.69 -2.99 6.06
CA PHE A 41 -6.08 -4.27 6.40
C PHE A 41 -4.65 -4.40 5.81
N LEU A 42 -4.41 -3.90 4.60
CA LEU A 42 -3.08 -3.90 3.99
C LEU A 42 -2.12 -2.98 4.73
N THR A 43 -2.61 -1.86 5.29
CA THR A 43 -1.77 -0.97 6.10
C THR A 43 -1.23 -1.69 7.32
N TYR A 44 -2.09 -2.40 8.06
CA TYR A 44 -1.66 -3.18 9.21
C TYR A 44 -0.73 -4.32 8.80
N TYR A 45 -1.04 -4.98 7.69
CA TYR A 45 -0.23 -6.05 7.14
C TYR A 45 1.19 -5.56 6.79
N PHE A 46 1.33 -4.46 6.05
CA PHE A 46 2.63 -3.88 5.72
C PHE A 46 3.37 -3.35 6.95
N ARG A 47 2.66 -2.80 7.96
CA ARG A 47 3.29 -2.38 9.22
C ARG A 47 3.95 -3.55 9.95
N ALA A 48 3.29 -4.71 10.00
CA ALA A 48 3.88 -5.91 10.60
C ALA A 48 5.16 -6.35 9.86
N LEU A 49 5.15 -6.32 8.52
CA LEU A 49 6.33 -6.64 7.72
C LEU A 49 7.49 -5.66 7.97
N VAL A 50 7.20 -4.36 7.95
CA VAL A 50 8.20 -3.32 8.21
C VAL A 50 8.76 -3.44 9.64
N ALA A 51 7.92 -3.75 10.62
CA ALA A 51 8.35 -3.99 12.00
C ALA A 51 9.30 -5.20 12.08
N GLY A 52 8.94 -6.33 11.44
CA GLY A 52 9.79 -7.51 11.40
C GLY A 52 11.14 -7.28 10.72
N LEU A 53 11.19 -6.43 9.68
CA LEU A 53 12.43 -6.06 9.00
C LEU A 53 13.32 -5.17 9.87
N ARG A 54 12.72 -4.19 10.57
CA ARG A 54 13.46 -3.28 11.45
C ARG A 54 13.99 -3.99 12.71
N GLN A 55 13.25 -4.96 13.21
CA GLN A 55 13.62 -5.74 14.39
C GLN A 55 14.26 -7.07 14.00
N PHE A 56 14.85 -7.17 12.79
CA PHE A 56 15.32 -8.46 12.31
C PHE A 56 16.35 -9.07 13.25
N ASP A 57 17.39 -8.31 13.58
CA ASP A 57 18.50 -8.78 14.40
C ASP A 57 18.12 -8.99 15.87
N ASN A 58 17.07 -8.32 16.35
CA ASN A 58 16.64 -8.38 17.75
C ASN A 58 15.59 -9.47 18.00
N HIS A 59 14.55 -9.54 17.16
CA HIS A 59 13.35 -10.34 17.44
C HIS A 59 12.98 -11.32 16.32
N THR A 60 13.31 -11.01 15.06
CA THR A 60 12.86 -11.83 13.91
C THR A 60 13.82 -12.97 13.55
N ARG A 61 15.12 -12.81 13.85
CA ARG A 61 16.18 -13.78 13.51
C ARG A 61 15.94 -15.18 14.07
N SER A 62 15.26 -15.30 15.21
CA SER A 62 14.89 -16.59 15.80
C SER A 62 13.92 -17.39 14.92
N PHE A 63 13.20 -16.74 14.01
CA PHE A 63 12.24 -17.37 13.10
C PHE A 63 12.77 -17.50 11.67
N PHE A 64 13.78 -16.71 11.30
CA PHE A 64 14.37 -16.71 9.97
C PHE A 64 15.90 -16.63 10.06
N ALA A 65 16.59 -17.65 9.56
CA ALA A 65 18.05 -17.74 9.62
C ALA A 65 18.77 -16.53 8.98
N HIS A 66 18.19 -15.96 7.91
CA HIS A 66 18.72 -14.80 7.19
C HIS A 66 17.62 -13.78 6.89
N ARG A 67 18.00 -12.50 6.85
CA ARG A 67 17.09 -11.41 6.51
C ARG A 67 16.43 -11.60 5.14
N SER A 68 17.19 -12.10 4.17
CA SER A 68 16.70 -12.44 2.83
C SER A 68 15.59 -13.51 2.86
N HIS A 69 15.61 -14.44 3.83
CA HIS A 69 14.55 -15.44 3.97
C HIS A 69 13.24 -14.79 4.44
N PHE A 70 13.32 -13.87 5.40
CA PHE A 70 12.16 -13.11 5.84
C PHE A 70 11.61 -12.21 4.73
N GLU A 71 12.48 -11.53 3.97
CA GLU A 71 12.08 -10.71 2.82
C GLU A 71 11.39 -11.56 1.74
N ARG A 72 11.91 -12.75 1.43
CA ARG A 72 11.27 -13.68 0.49
C ARG A 72 9.89 -14.15 0.97
N PHE A 73 9.78 -14.50 2.25
CA PHE A 73 8.51 -14.86 2.88
C PHE A 73 7.49 -13.71 2.80
N ALA A 74 7.92 -12.50 3.20
CA ALA A 74 7.11 -11.29 3.16
C ALA A 74 6.60 -10.98 1.75
N ARG A 75 7.47 -11.07 0.73
CA ARG A 75 7.12 -10.87 -0.68
C ARG A 75 6.06 -11.88 -1.15
N GLY A 76 6.22 -13.16 -0.80
CA GLY A 76 5.26 -14.20 -1.16
C GLY A 76 3.87 -13.92 -0.59
N MET A 77 3.81 -13.51 0.67
CA MET A 77 2.56 -13.18 1.34
C MET A 77 1.92 -11.88 0.80
N VAL A 78 2.70 -10.83 0.52
CA VAL A 78 2.20 -9.59 -0.13
C VAL A 78 1.60 -9.92 -1.49
N ARG A 79 2.33 -10.69 -2.32
CA ARG A 79 1.84 -11.09 -3.64
C ARG A 79 0.52 -11.85 -3.52
N HIS A 80 0.46 -12.85 -2.63
CA HIS A 80 -0.78 -13.61 -2.42
C HIS A 80 -1.94 -12.70 -1.98
N ALA A 81 -1.72 -11.79 -1.03
CA ALA A 81 -2.75 -10.85 -0.59
C ALA A 81 -3.25 -9.97 -1.74
N LEU A 82 -2.35 -9.40 -2.55
CA LEU A 82 -2.71 -8.55 -3.68
C LEU A 82 -3.41 -9.32 -4.79
N ASP A 83 -3.02 -10.57 -5.05
CA ASP A 83 -3.69 -11.44 -6.03
C ASP A 83 -5.13 -11.74 -5.60
N ARG A 84 -5.35 -12.04 -4.31
CA ARG A 84 -6.70 -12.25 -3.77
C ARG A 84 -7.56 -11.01 -3.87
N VAL A 85 -7.00 -9.84 -3.55
CA VAL A 85 -7.72 -8.56 -3.70
C VAL A 85 -8.07 -8.34 -5.17
N ALA A 86 -7.10 -8.51 -6.06
CA ALA A 86 -7.30 -8.29 -7.48
C ALA A 86 -8.40 -9.16 -8.07
N VAL A 87 -8.40 -10.47 -7.75
CA VAL A 87 -9.47 -11.39 -8.17
C VAL A 87 -10.84 -10.88 -7.71
N ASN A 88 -10.94 -10.40 -6.47
CA ASN A 88 -12.19 -9.89 -5.92
C ASN A 88 -12.67 -8.58 -6.59
N VAL A 89 -11.76 -7.80 -7.18
CA VAL A 89 -12.09 -6.51 -7.83
C VAL A 89 -12.11 -6.61 -9.37
N GLY A 90 -12.22 -7.82 -9.91
CA GLY A 90 -12.39 -8.06 -11.35
C GLY A 90 -11.09 -8.29 -12.12
N SER A 91 -10.00 -8.66 -11.44
CA SER A 91 -8.70 -8.99 -12.03
C SER A 91 -8.16 -7.90 -12.98
N PRO A 92 -8.03 -6.64 -12.53
CA PRO A 92 -7.55 -5.56 -13.38
C PRO A 92 -6.09 -5.77 -13.81
N GLU A 93 -5.71 -5.10 -14.89
CA GLU A 93 -4.30 -4.99 -15.31
C GLU A 93 -3.48 -4.24 -14.24
N ILE A 94 -4.07 -3.18 -13.67
CA ILE A 94 -3.48 -2.35 -12.63
C ILE A 94 -4.38 -2.34 -11.40
N LEU A 95 -3.84 -2.76 -10.25
CA LEU A 95 -4.55 -2.72 -8.97
C LEU A 95 -4.27 -1.39 -8.26
N ALA A 96 -5.29 -0.52 -8.15
CA ALA A 96 -5.23 0.73 -7.41
C ALA A 96 -5.92 0.63 -6.06
N LEU A 97 -5.15 0.88 -5.00
CA LEU A 97 -5.58 0.77 -3.60
C LEU A 97 -5.29 2.08 -2.88
N LYS A 98 -6.08 2.38 -1.85
CA LYS A 98 -5.94 3.63 -1.10
C LYS A 98 -6.03 3.37 0.39
N ASP A 99 -5.13 3.98 1.14
CA ASP A 99 -5.27 4.21 2.58
C ASP A 99 -4.33 5.36 3.00
N PRO A 100 -4.86 6.50 3.50
CA PRO A 100 -4.04 7.58 4.04
C PRO A 100 -3.03 7.14 5.09
N LEU A 101 -3.39 6.16 5.93
CA LEU A 101 -2.55 5.67 7.04
C LEU A 101 -1.37 4.81 6.58
N MET A 102 -1.34 4.42 5.31
CA MET A 102 -0.23 3.71 4.67
C MET A 102 0.89 4.64 4.21
N THR A 103 0.63 5.94 4.07
CA THR A 103 1.61 6.91 3.55
C THR A 103 2.96 6.89 4.27
N PRO A 104 3.02 6.82 5.63
CA PRO A 104 4.31 6.82 6.35
C PRO A 104 5.19 5.60 6.06
N ILE A 105 4.62 4.51 5.55
CA ILE A 105 5.36 3.29 5.23
C ILE A 105 5.80 3.21 3.77
N PHE A 106 5.35 4.10 2.88
CA PHE A 106 5.75 4.11 1.45
C PHE A 106 7.27 4.13 1.25
N PRO A 107 8.07 4.93 1.97
CA PRO A 107 9.53 4.92 1.81
C PRO A 107 10.19 3.58 2.17
N MET A 108 9.55 2.78 3.02
CA MET A 108 10.02 1.44 3.36
C MET A 108 9.58 0.40 2.32
N LEU A 109 8.42 0.61 1.69
CA LEU A 109 7.88 -0.31 0.69
C LEU A 109 8.50 -0.12 -0.69
N SER A 110 8.88 1.10 -1.09
CA SER A 110 9.38 1.35 -2.44
C SER A 110 10.68 0.59 -2.80
N PRO A 111 11.68 0.42 -1.90
CA PRO A 111 12.86 -0.39 -2.22
C PRO A 111 12.54 -1.88 -2.18
N LEU A 112 11.59 -2.29 -1.33
CA LEU A 112 11.14 -3.67 -1.25
C LEU A 112 10.32 -4.06 -2.47
N TYR A 113 9.52 -3.18 -3.04
CA TYR A 113 8.63 -3.48 -4.16
C TYR A 113 8.79 -2.43 -5.26
N PRO A 114 9.87 -2.50 -6.07
CA PRO A 114 10.15 -1.49 -7.10
C PRO A 114 9.06 -1.36 -8.17
N ALA A 115 8.27 -2.42 -8.38
CA ALA A 115 7.13 -2.43 -9.29
C ALA A 115 5.93 -1.61 -8.78
N PHE A 116 5.84 -1.34 -7.46
CA PHE A 116 4.76 -0.54 -6.90
C PHE A 116 4.95 0.94 -7.25
N LYS A 117 3.85 1.59 -7.58
CA LYS A 117 3.79 3.05 -7.75
C LYS A 117 3.03 3.65 -6.57
N PHE A 118 3.48 4.82 -6.13
CA PHE A 118 2.90 5.51 -4.98
C PHE A 118 2.45 6.89 -5.43
N VAL A 119 1.18 7.21 -5.21
CA VAL A 119 0.58 8.53 -5.47
C VAL A 119 0.29 9.16 -4.12
N VAL A 120 0.93 10.28 -3.81
CA VAL A 120 0.73 10.98 -2.54
C VAL A 120 0.02 12.31 -2.80
N THR A 121 -1.16 12.48 -2.22
CA THR A 121 -1.85 13.77 -2.25
C THR A 121 -1.30 14.69 -1.15
N VAL A 122 -0.93 15.90 -1.55
CA VAL A 122 -0.48 16.96 -0.63
C VAL A 122 -1.49 18.09 -0.70
N ARG A 123 -1.98 18.52 0.46
CA ARG A 123 -2.91 19.63 0.63
C ARG A 123 -2.41 20.51 1.75
N HIS A 124 -2.68 21.82 1.67
CA HIS A 124 -2.30 22.77 2.70
C HIS A 124 -2.72 22.27 4.10
N PRO A 125 -1.81 22.21 5.09
CA PRO A 125 -2.08 21.56 6.37
C PRO A 125 -3.21 22.23 7.16
N LEU A 126 -3.38 23.55 7.04
CA LEU A 126 -4.51 24.24 7.66
C LEU A 126 -5.86 23.81 7.07
N ASP A 127 -5.91 23.49 5.78
CA ASP A 127 -7.15 23.00 5.16
C ASP A 127 -7.45 21.56 5.55
N VAL A 128 -6.41 20.74 5.66
CA VAL A 128 -6.52 19.37 6.17
C VAL A 128 -7.06 19.40 7.60
N TYR A 129 -6.51 20.25 8.46
CA TYR A 129 -6.93 20.42 9.84
C TYR A 129 -8.38 20.92 9.94
N ARG A 130 -8.71 22.00 9.22
CA ARG A 130 -10.10 22.54 9.16
C ARG A 130 -11.08 21.48 8.67
N SER A 131 -10.74 20.76 7.59
CA SER A 131 -11.60 19.70 7.06
C SER A 131 -11.79 18.56 8.05
N ARG A 132 -10.75 18.17 8.79
CA ARG A 132 -10.86 17.09 9.78
C ARG A 132 -11.76 17.47 10.95
N ARG A 133 -11.68 18.71 11.43
CA ARG A 133 -12.55 19.22 12.50
C ARG A 133 -14.03 19.29 12.12
N ALA A 134 -14.36 19.46 10.84
CA ALA A 134 -15.75 19.57 10.39
C ALA A 134 -16.49 18.22 10.33
N VAL A 135 -15.76 17.10 10.46
CA VAL A 135 -16.30 15.72 10.38
C VAL A 135 -16.03 14.93 11.67
N MET A 136 -15.47 15.56 12.70
CA MET A 136 -15.35 15.05 14.07
C MET A 136 -16.34 15.78 14.96
#